data_AF-A0A382V2L7-F1
#
_entry.id   AF-A0A382V2L7-F1
#
_cell.length_a   1.000
_cell.length_b   1.000
_cell.length_c   1.000
_cell.angle_alpha   90.00
_cell.angle_beta   90.00
_cell.angle_gamma   90.00
#
_symmetry.space_group_name_H-M   'P 1'
#
loop_
_entity.id
_entity.type
_entity.pdbx_description
1 polymer ?
#
loop_
_entity_poly.entity_id
_entity_poly.type
_entity_poly.pdbx_seq_one_letter_code
_entity_poly.pdbx_strand_id
1 'polypeptide(L)'
;VVGLTIAFLVLLALNFVLAEWMRFIGLQSLARGAVALGLLVLWRSGLVSFGHALYFGFGAYTAVMLSLAGFTDAFVLVFAATVMSGLLAFVLGF
;
A
#
# COMPACT_ATOMS: atom_id res chain seq x y z
N VAL A 1 -9.40 -6.43 -22.47
CA VAL A 1 -10.82 -6.21 -22.08
C VAL A 1 -11.63 -7.50 -22.12
N VAL A 2 -11.64 -8.24 -23.25
CA VAL A 2 -12.39 -9.52 -23.40
C VAL A 2 -12.10 -10.55 -22.30
N GLY A 3 -10.84 -10.74 -21.90
CA GLY A 3 -10.48 -11.69 -20.84
C GLY A 3 -11.06 -11.36 -19.46
N LEU A 4 -11.19 -10.07 -19.12
CA LEU A 4 -11.76 -9.64 -17.84
C LEU A 4 -13.28 -9.87 -17.81
N THR A 5 -13.95 -9.63 -18.94
CA THR A 5 -15.38 -9.86 -19.11
C THR A 5 -15.73 -11.35 -18.98
N ILE A 6 -14.91 -12.24 -19.56
CA ILE A 6 -15.08 -13.69 -19.44
C ILE A 6 -14.85 -14.14 -17.99
N ALA A 7 -13.79 -13.67 -17.34
CA ALA A 7 -13.52 -13.99 -15.94
C ALA A 7 -14.65 -13.55 -15.01
N PHE A 8 -15.25 -12.39 -15.27
CA PHE A 8 -16.39 -11.88 -14.49
C PHE A 8 -17.63 -12.75 -14.66
N LEU A 9 -17.94 -13.18 -15.88
CA LEU A 9 -19.07 -14.08 -16.17
C LEU A 9 -18.89 -15.46 -15.52
N VAL A 10 -17.68 -16.01 -15.51
CA VAL A 10 -17.37 -17.29 -14.85
C VAL A 10 -17.55 -17.18 -13.33
N LEU A 11 -17.09 -16.09 -12.71
CA LEU A 11 -17.27 -15.85 -11.27
C LEU A 11 -18.75 -15.68 -10.89
N LEU A 12 -19.55 -15.05 -11.76
CA LEU A 12 -20.99 -14.85 -11.56
C LEU A 12 -21.75 -16.19 -11.64
N ALA A 13 -21.36 -17.09 -12.54
CA ALA A 13 -21.88 -18.44 -12.59
C ALA A 13 -21.47 -19.27 -11.35
N LEU A 14 -20.22 -19.13 -10.89
CA LEU A 14 -19.72 -19.81 -9.69
C LEU A 14 -20.43 -19.36 -8.41
N ASN A 15 -20.93 -18.11 -8.36
CA ASN A 15 -21.66 -17.56 -7.22
C ASN A 15 -22.93 -18.37 -6.87
N PHE A 16 -23.55 -19.02 -7.85
CA PHE A 16 -24.77 -19.81 -7.65
C PHE A 16 -24.49 -21.19 -7.03
N VAL A 17 -23.24 -21.66 -7.12
CA VAL A 17 -22.81 -22.98 -6.62
C VAL A 17 -22.03 -22.86 -5.30
N LEU A 18 -21.38 -21.73 -5.05
CA LEU A 18 -20.51 -21.54 -3.88
C LEU A 18 -21.27 -21.15 -2.61
N ALA A 19 -20.93 -21.82 -1.51
CA ALA A 19 -21.36 -21.48 -0.17
C ALA A 19 -20.83 -20.11 0.31
N GLU A 20 -21.53 -19.50 1.25
CA GLU A 20 -21.35 -18.11 1.68
C GLU A 20 -19.92 -17.75 2.14
N TRP A 21 -19.27 -18.67 2.86
CA TRP A 21 -17.89 -18.53 3.33
C TRP A 21 -16.87 -18.44 2.18
N MET A 22 -17.09 -19.21 1.11
CA MET A 22 -16.22 -19.20 -0.06
C MET A 22 -16.41 -17.93 -0.89
N ARG A 23 -17.63 -17.39 -0.94
CA ARG A 23 -17.94 -16.11 -1.60
C ARG A 23 -17.20 -14.95 -0.94
N PHE A 24 -17.23 -14.90 0.40
CA PHE A 24 -16.54 -13.86 1.16
C PHE A 24 -15.02 -13.87 0.93
N ILE A 25 -14.40 -15.04 1.02
CA ILE A 25 -12.95 -15.21 0.78
C ILE A 25 -12.60 -14.88 -0.69
N GLY A 26 -13.45 -15.28 -1.64
CA GLY A 26 -13.27 -15.00 -3.07
C GLY A 26 -13.30 -13.51 -3.38
N LEU A 27 -14.30 -12.79 -2.89
CA LEU A 27 -14.41 -11.33 -3.05
C LEU A 27 -13.25 -10.59 -2.38
N GLN A 28 -12.85 -11.02 -1.18
CA GLN A 28 -11.71 -10.44 -0.46
C GLN A 28 -10.40 -10.63 -1.24
N SER A 29 -10.20 -11.80 -1.85
CA SER A 29 -9.03 -12.11 -2.66
C SER A 29 -9.04 -11.34 -3.99
N LEU A 30 -10.20 -11.21 -4.63
CA LEU A 30 -10.37 -10.44 -5.86
C LEU A 30 -10.07 -8.95 -5.62
N ALA A 31 -10.56 -8.38 -4.52
CA ALA A 31 -10.29 -7.00 -4.13
C ALA A 31 -8.79 -6.76 -3.94
N ARG A 32 -8.10 -7.65 -3.21
CA ARG A 32 -6.64 -7.56 -3.02
C ARG A 32 -5.87 -7.73 -4.33
N GLY A 33 -6.30 -8.66 -5.19
CA GLY A 33 -5.73 -8.85 -6.53
C GLY A 33 -5.89 -7.63 -7.43
N ALA A 34 -7.06 -6.99 -7.42
CA ALA A 34 -7.32 -5.76 -8.17
C ALA A 34 -6.43 -4.60 -7.69
N VAL A 35 -6.24 -4.46 -6.38
CA VAL A 35 -5.32 -3.47 -5.80
C VAL A 35 -3.88 -3.75 -6.23
N ALA A 36 -3.43 -5.00 -6.22
CA ALA A 36 -2.08 -5.37 -6.67
C ALA A 36 -1.87 -5.09 -8.17
N LEU A 37 -2.87 -5.37 -9.01
CA LEU A 37 -2.82 -5.01 -10.44
C LEU A 37 -2.81 -3.49 -10.65
N GLY A 38 -3.58 -2.74 -9.88
CA GLY A 38 -3.55 -1.27 -9.88
C GLY A 38 -2.17 -0.72 -9.49
N LEU A 39 -1.55 -1.29 -8.46
CA LEU A 39 -0.19 -0.95 -8.05
C LEU A 39 0.85 -1.27 -9.13
N LEU A 40 0.73 -2.40 -9.82
CA LEU A 40 1.60 -2.73 -10.97
C LEU A 40 1.51 -1.69 -12.09
N VAL A 41 0.31 -1.18 -12.37
CA VAL A 41 0.10 -0.11 -13.37
C VAL A 41 0.74 1.20 -12.91
N LEU A 42 0.57 1.56 -11.62
CA LEU A 42 1.18 2.74 -11.01
C LEU A 42 2.72 2.66 -10.98
N TRP A 43 3.28 1.47 -10.79
CA TRP A 43 4.73 1.23 -10.90
C TRP A 43 5.22 1.36 -12.33
N ARG A 44 4.45 0.88 -13.31
CA ARG A 44 4.82 1.02 -14.73
C ARG A 44 4.74 2.46 -15.23
N SER A 45 3.85 3.27 -14.68
CA SER A 45 3.76 4.70 -15.01
C SER A 45 4.74 5.56 -14.22
N GLY A 46 5.51 4.99 -13.27
CA GLY A 46 6.45 5.73 -12.43
C GLY A 46 5.78 6.75 -11.50
N LEU A 47 4.45 6.70 -11.37
CA LEU A 47 3.66 7.65 -10.57
C LEU A 47 3.71 7.33 -9.07
N VAL A 48 4.18 6.13 -8.70
CA VAL A 48 4.36 5.70 -7.30
C VAL A 48 5.78 5.17 -7.13
N SER A 49 6.62 5.91 -6.40
CA SER A 49 7.94 5.42 -5.99
C SER A 49 7.78 4.26 -5.01
N PHE A 50 8.49 3.16 -5.28
CA PHE A 50 8.50 1.86 -4.57
C PHE A 50 8.71 2.00 -3.05
N GLY A 51 9.15 3.17 -2.56
CA GLY A 51 9.44 3.44 -1.16
C GLY A 51 8.40 4.27 -0.38
N HIS A 52 7.26 4.72 -0.93
CA HIS A 52 6.37 5.65 -0.19
C HIS A 52 5.95 5.13 1.19
N ALA A 53 5.57 3.85 1.30
CA ALA A 53 5.23 3.24 2.58
C ALA A 53 6.47 3.06 3.49
N LEU A 54 7.64 2.80 2.91
CA LEU A 54 8.91 2.72 3.64
C LEU A 54 9.30 4.09 4.20
N TYR A 55 9.30 5.14 3.37
CA TYR A 55 9.61 6.51 3.72
C TYR A 55 8.62 7.09 4.73
N PHE A 56 7.33 6.77 4.59
CA PHE A 56 6.30 7.14 5.56
C PHE A 56 6.47 6.39 6.89
N GLY A 57 6.68 5.07 6.85
CA GLY A 57 6.88 4.25 8.03
C GLY A 57 8.12 4.65 8.81
N PHE A 58 9.23 4.94 8.14
CA PHE A 58 10.47 5.37 8.78
C PHE A 58 10.37 6.77 9.38
N GLY A 59 9.69 7.71 8.70
CA GLY A 59 9.37 9.02 9.26
C GLY A 59 8.50 8.91 10.52
N ALA A 60 7.45 8.07 10.48
CA ALA A 60 6.59 7.82 11.63
C ALA A 60 7.35 7.19 12.82
N TYR A 61 8.21 6.20 12.56
CA TYR A 61 9.05 5.58 13.60
C TYR A 61 10.01 6.59 14.23
N THR A 62 10.60 7.48 13.42
CA THR A 62 11.48 8.56 13.89
C THR A 62 10.72 9.51 14.81
N ALA A 63 9.50 9.92 14.42
CA ALA A 63 8.66 10.79 15.24
C ALA A 63 8.27 10.12 16.58
N VAL A 64 7.91 8.83 16.56
CA VAL A 64 7.55 8.09 17.77
C VAL A 64 8.75 7.93 18.71
N MET A 65 9.93 7.58 18.19
CA MET A 65 11.12 7.44 19.04
C MET A 65 11.56 8.77 19.65
N LEU A 66 11.44 9.87 18.91
CA LEU A 66 11.77 11.20 19.42
C LEU A 66 10.72 11.68 20.44
N SER A 67 9.45 11.30 20.27
CA SER A 67 8.41 11.54 21.25
C SER A 67 8.61 10.73 22.54
N LEU A 68 9.07 9.48 22.44
CA LEU A 68 9.45 8.66 23.60
C LEU A 68 10.68 9.21 24.35
N ALA A 69 11.54 9.96 23.67
CA ALA A 69 12.68 10.66 24.27
C ALA A 69 12.31 11.98 24.98
N GLY A 70 11.02 12.34 25.02
CA GLY A 70 10.51 13.50 25.76
C GLY A 70 10.29 14.78 24.94
N PHE A 71 10.43 14.71 23.60
CA PHE A 71 10.14 15.84 22.72
C PHE A 71 8.69 15.80 22.24
N THR A 72 7.86 16.74 22.69
CA THR A 72 6.42 16.80 22.34
C THR A 72 6.11 17.83 21.25
N ASP A 73 7.08 18.67 20.87
CA ASP A 73 6.88 19.71 19.87
C ASP A 73 6.63 19.13 18.48
N ALA A 74 5.40 19.31 17.98
CA ALA A 74 4.97 18.78 16.69
C ALA A 74 5.86 19.23 15.52
N PHE A 75 6.35 20.48 15.55
CA PHE A 75 7.25 20.99 14.52
C PHE A 75 8.61 20.26 14.52
N VAL A 76 9.16 19.95 15.69
CA VAL A 76 10.45 19.24 15.83
C VAL A 76 10.30 17.79 15.36
N LEU A 77 9.19 17.13 15.72
CA LEU A 77 8.91 15.76 15.32
C LEU A 77 8.73 15.64 13.80
N VAL A 78 7.97 16.55 13.18
CA VAL A 78 7.74 16.56 11.72
C VAL A 78 9.03 16.87 10.97
N PHE A 79 9.83 17.82 11.46
CA PHE A 79 11.11 18.15 10.85
C PHE A 79 12.09 16.96 10.92
N ALA A 80 12.23 16.32 12.09
CA ALA A 80 13.08 15.15 12.26
C ALA A 80 12.63 13.96 11.40
N ALA A 81 11.32 13.69 11.33
CA ALA A 81 10.75 12.66 10.47
C ALA A 81 11.03 12.93 8.98
N THR A 82 10.92 14.19 8.55
CA THR A 82 11.19 14.59 7.17
C THR A 82 12.67 14.45 6.82
N VAL A 83 13.58 14.86 7.71
CA VAL A 83 15.03 14.70 7.53
C VAL A 83 15.42 13.23 7.43
N MET A 84 14.92 12.37 8.32
CA MET A 84 15.23 10.94 8.29
C MET A 84 14.65 10.24 7.06
N SER A 85 13.43 10.60 6.67
CA SER A 85 12.81 10.08 5.45
C SER A 85 13.56 10.54 4.19
N GLY A 86 14.02 11.79 4.16
CA GLY A 86 14.86 12.34 3.09
C GLY A 86 16.25 11.72 3.00
N LEU A 87 16.91 11.44 4.13
CA LEU A 87 18.18 10.70 4.16
C LEU A 87 18.02 9.28 3.61
N LEU A 88 16.94 8.60 3.97
CA LEU A 88 16.61 7.29 3.39
C LEU A 88 16.38 7.35 1.89
N ALA A 89 15.68 8.39 1.43
CA ALA A 89 15.45 8.61 0.00
C ALA A 89 16.76 8.90 -0.74
N PHE A 90 17.72 9.59 -0.11
CA PHE A 90 19.05 9.79 -0.69
C PHE A 90 19.84 8.47 -0.78
N VAL A 91 19.80 7.62 0.24
CA VAL A 91 20.56 6.36 0.26
C VAL A 91 19.97 5.31 -0.71
N LEU A 92 18.64 5.22 -0.80
CA LEU A 92 17.94 4.21 -1.61
C LEU A 92 17.50 4.71 -2.99
N GLY A 93 17.58 6.02 -3.25
CA GLY A 93 17.13 6.64 -4.50
C GLY A 93 18.11 6.57 -5.67
N PHE A 94 19.19 5.79 -5.55
CA PHE A 94 20.14 5.48 -6.63
C PHE A 94 19.73 4.22 -7.39
#